data_AF-A0A3D5AKV1-F1
#
_entry.id   AF-A0A3D5AKV1-F1
#
_cell.length_a   1.000
_cell.length_b   1.000
_cell.length_c   1.000
_cell.angle_alpha   90.00
_cell.angle_beta   90.00
_cell.angle_gamma   90.00
#
_symmetry.space_group_name_H-M   'P 1'
#
loop_
_entity.id
_entity.type
_entity.pdbx_description
1 polymer ?
#
loop_
_entity_poly.entity_id
_entity_poly.type
_entity_poly.pdbx_seq_one_letter_code
_entity_poly.pdbx_strand_id
1 'polypeptide(L)'
;MLDHGPSGVSGPVPVDPHEQPGHQIVGEKYKARPVGSAFSLICHFLHDLEAVTKRLGAAVATRVFRWGRDRAARVAGDGRSKSVVVGRLSCDVVSVTSAPDTVPVPDRRLVDLSVVRRLIARQFPQWAHLSVRAVATSGWDNQTFRLGDRMSMRLPTAGEYALAVDKEHRWLPMLAPRVPLPISVPLAKGEPDEGFAFRWSVYEWIDGVPAGIETIGDMTGFADSLAAFLVALRHVDPTGAPDPGLHNWFRGGPLQVYDSQTRRAIEVLDGQVLRNTVTEVWQSALRAAWDSRPVWFHGDVAQGNLMVRDGADRK
;
A
#
# COMPACT_ATOMS: atom_id res chain seq x y z
N MET A 1 -40.67 -11.00 -49.99
CA MET A 1 -40.33 -11.90 -48.87
C MET A 1 -38.84 -12.13 -48.97
N LEU A 2 -38.10 -11.75 -47.94
CA LEU A 2 -36.69 -11.33 -48.04
C LEU A 2 -35.70 -12.46 -48.37
N ASP A 3 -34.67 -12.00 -49.07
CA ASP A 3 -33.50 -12.65 -49.67
C ASP A 3 -32.44 -13.04 -48.61
N HIS A 4 -31.81 -14.19 -48.74
CA HIS A 4 -30.62 -14.58 -47.96
C HIS A 4 -29.60 -15.31 -48.84
N GLY A 5 -28.54 -14.58 -49.19
CA GLY A 5 -27.30 -15.08 -49.79
C GLY A 5 -26.33 -15.71 -48.76
N PRO A 6 -25.19 -16.27 -49.21
CA PRO A 6 -24.51 -17.37 -48.53
C PRO A 6 -23.19 -17.02 -47.82
N SER A 7 -22.85 -17.85 -46.83
CA SER A 7 -21.53 -18.33 -46.36
C SER A 7 -20.29 -17.43 -46.45
N GLY A 8 -19.73 -17.08 -45.29
CA GLY A 8 -18.34 -16.62 -45.11
C GLY A 8 -17.75 -17.13 -43.80
N VAL A 9 -16.71 -17.96 -43.89
CA VAL A 9 -15.92 -18.52 -42.78
C VAL A 9 -14.88 -17.48 -42.33
N SER A 10 -14.86 -17.10 -41.05
CA SER A 10 -13.79 -16.26 -40.48
C SER A 10 -12.88 -17.08 -39.56
N GLY A 11 -11.62 -17.22 -39.96
CA GLY A 11 -10.53 -17.76 -39.12
C GLY A 11 -10.13 -16.82 -37.97
N PRO A 12 -9.19 -17.25 -37.11
CA PRO A 12 -8.83 -16.53 -35.90
C PRO A 12 -8.09 -15.22 -36.19
N VAL A 13 -8.50 -14.18 -35.46
CA VAL A 13 -7.90 -12.83 -35.46
C VAL A 13 -6.49 -12.91 -34.83
N PRO A 14 -5.45 -12.31 -35.44
CA PRO A 14 -4.11 -12.31 -34.87
C PRO A 14 -4.03 -11.39 -33.64
N VAL A 15 -3.37 -11.87 -32.58
CA VAL A 15 -3.05 -11.12 -31.36
C VAL A 15 -1.90 -10.17 -31.65
N ASP A 16 -2.05 -8.90 -31.26
CA ASP A 16 -1.07 -7.82 -31.40
C ASP A 16 0.15 -8.05 -30.48
N PRO A 17 1.40 -8.08 -30.99
CA PRO A 17 2.60 -8.33 -30.19
C PRO A 17 3.13 -7.10 -29.43
N HIS A 18 2.37 -6.01 -29.29
CA HIS A 18 2.79 -4.80 -28.58
C HIS A 18 2.07 -4.53 -27.25
N GLU A 19 1.67 -5.56 -26.51
CA GLU A 19 1.24 -5.40 -25.12
C GLU A 19 2.47 -5.23 -24.21
N GLN A 20 2.72 -4.01 -23.74
CA GLN A 20 3.80 -3.72 -22.78
C GLN A 20 3.53 -4.43 -21.44
N PRO A 21 4.58 -4.88 -20.72
CA PRO A 21 4.40 -5.55 -19.42
C PRO A 21 3.57 -4.67 -18.47
N GLY A 22 2.45 -5.23 -18.01
CA GLY A 22 1.43 -4.51 -17.26
C GLY A 22 1.72 -4.49 -15.76
N HIS A 23 1.92 -3.29 -15.21
CA HIS A 23 2.02 -3.08 -13.77
C HIS A 23 0.65 -2.71 -13.18
N GLN A 24 0.39 -3.13 -11.95
CA GLN A 24 -0.82 -2.84 -11.20
C GLN A 24 -0.52 -2.47 -9.76
N ILE A 25 -1.38 -1.65 -9.17
CA ILE A 25 -1.19 -1.17 -7.81
C ILE A 25 -2.44 -1.45 -7.01
N VAL A 26 -2.29 -2.28 -5.97
CA VAL A 26 -3.35 -2.72 -5.08
C VAL A 26 -3.08 -2.13 -3.71
N GLY A 27 -3.76 -1.06 -3.37
CA GLY A 27 -3.63 -0.50 -2.03
C GLY A 27 -4.38 0.80 -1.85
N GLU A 28 -4.61 1.10 -0.59
CA GLU A 28 -5.46 2.19 -0.14
C GLU A 28 -4.86 3.54 -0.55
N LYS A 29 -5.69 4.47 -1.03
CA LYS A 29 -5.26 5.83 -1.41
C LYS A 29 -5.57 6.78 -0.25
N TYR A 30 -4.60 7.61 0.11
CA TYR A 30 -4.70 8.56 1.22
C TYR A 30 -4.41 9.99 0.73
N LYS A 31 -4.76 11.00 1.52
CA LYS A 31 -4.42 12.40 1.27
C LYS A 31 -3.55 12.94 2.40
N ALA A 32 -2.57 13.76 2.02
CA ALA A 32 -1.68 14.59 2.84
C ALA A 32 -0.18 14.20 2.90
N ARG A 33 0.57 15.03 3.63
CA ARG A 33 2.00 15.38 3.52
C ARG A 33 2.90 14.26 4.11
N PRO A 34 4.05 13.95 3.52
CA PRO A 34 4.67 12.63 3.69
C PRO A 34 5.35 12.48 5.05
N VAL A 35 4.76 11.73 5.99
CA VAL A 35 5.50 10.86 6.93
C VAL A 35 4.60 9.71 7.39
N GLY A 36 5.14 8.47 7.31
CA GLY A 36 4.45 7.22 7.66
C GLY A 36 4.62 6.80 9.13
N SER A 37 3.88 5.77 9.53
CA SER A 37 3.78 5.28 10.91
C SER A 37 5.12 4.84 11.49
N ALA A 38 5.55 5.48 12.59
CA ALA A 38 6.92 5.40 13.09
C ALA A 38 7.45 3.98 13.41
N PHE A 39 6.60 3.02 13.76
CA PHE A 39 7.03 1.65 14.05
C PHE A 39 7.35 0.86 12.77
N SER A 40 6.52 0.99 11.73
CA SER A 40 6.82 0.47 10.39
C SER A 40 7.94 1.28 9.74
N LEU A 41 8.01 2.58 10.02
CA LEU A 41 9.03 3.49 9.50
C LEU A 41 10.42 3.14 10.04
N ILE A 42 10.61 2.84 11.32
CA ILE A 42 11.93 2.47 11.86
C ILE A 42 12.35 1.09 11.36
N CYS A 43 11.45 0.11 11.35
CA CYS A 43 11.76 -1.22 10.85
C CYS A 43 12.02 -1.23 9.34
N HIS A 44 11.19 -0.57 8.52
CA HIS A 44 11.43 -0.43 7.07
C HIS A 44 12.59 0.51 6.77
N PHE A 45 12.80 1.62 7.48
CA PHE A 45 13.95 2.50 7.23
C PHE A 45 15.27 1.80 7.54
N LEU A 46 15.34 0.96 8.57
CA LEU A 46 16.51 0.14 8.88
C LEU A 46 16.67 -1.03 7.89
N HIS A 47 15.59 -1.74 7.53
CA HIS A 47 15.63 -2.80 6.53
C HIS A 47 15.94 -2.27 5.11
N ASP A 48 15.38 -1.13 4.74
CA ASP A 48 15.58 -0.47 3.45
C ASP A 48 16.96 0.18 3.38
N LEU A 49 17.51 0.75 4.46
CA LEU A 49 18.92 1.17 4.43
C LEU A 49 19.84 -0.02 4.16
N GLU A 50 19.59 -1.15 4.82
CA GLU A 50 20.40 -2.37 4.67
C GLU A 50 20.20 -3.02 3.29
N ALA A 51 18.99 -3.02 2.73
CA ALA A 51 18.69 -3.56 1.40
C ALA A 51 19.14 -2.65 0.26
N VAL A 52 18.95 -1.32 0.38
CA VAL A 52 19.39 -0.30 -0.59
C VAL A 52 20.90 -0.24 -0.66
N THR A 53 21.62 -0.35 0.47
CA THR A 53 23.09 -0.37 0.47
C THR A 53 23.69 -1.69 0.00
N LYS A 54 22.99 -2.83 0.17
CA LYS A 54 23.48 -4.14 -0.28
C LYS A 54 23.17 -4.48 -1.74
N ARG A 55 22.12 -3.93 -2.36
CA ARG A 55 21.62 -4.40 -3.67
C ARG A 55 21.59 -3.38 -4.80
N LEU A 56 21.66 -2.08 -4.53
CA LEU A 56 21.78 -1.08 -5.60
C LEU A 56 23.25 -0.71 -5.76
N GLY A 57 23.92 -1.40 -6.70
CA GLY A 57 25.29 -1.10 -7.09
C GLY A 57 25.54 0.41 -7.19
N ALA A 58 26.73 0.83 -6.76
CA ALA A 58 27.08 2.19 -6.35
C ALA A 58 26.56 3.35 -7.24
N ALA A 59 26.31 3.14 -8.53
CA ALA A 59 25.86 4.16 -9.48
C ALA A 59 24.42 4.66 -9.26
N VAL A 60 23.45 3.81 -8.87
CA VAL A 60 22.03 4.21 -8.70
C VAL A 60 21.81 4.83 -7.32
N ALA A 61 22.39 4.23 -6.28
CA ALA A 61 22.46 4.83 -4.96
C ALA A 61 23.09 6.23 -5.01
N THR A 62 24.18 6.42 -5.78
CA THR A 62 24.81 7.73 -5.94
C THR A 62 23.89 8.77 -6.57
N ARG A 63 22.99 8.40 -7.51
CA ARG A 63 22.04 9.36 -8.12
C ARG A 63 20.88 9.73 -7.20
N VAL A 64 20.33 8.76 -6.46
CA VAL A 64 19.25 9.02 -5.47
C VAL A 64 19.78 9.80 -4.26
N PHE A 65 20.97 9.45 -3.77
CA PHE A 65 21.66 10.21 -2.72
C PHE A 65 22.15 11.58 -3.20
N ARG A 66 22.53 11.75 -4.49
CA ARG A 66 22.88 13.06 -5.06
C ARG A 66 21.63 13.93 -5.23
N TRP A 67 20.51 13.37 -5.67
CA TRP A 67 19.22 14.07 -5.73
C TRP A 67 18.73 14.50 -4.33
N GLY A 68 18.86 13.62 -3.33
CA GLY A 68 18.57 13.93 -1.92
C GLY A 68 19.51 14.98 -1.33
N ARG A 69 20.83 14.87 -1.59
CA ARG A 69 21.84 15.86 -1.16
C ARG A 69 21.68 17.21 -1.85
N ASP A 70 21.40 17.26 -3.16
CA ASP A 70 21.24 18.52 -3.90
C ASP A 70 19.98 19.27 -3.48
N ARG A 71 19.00 18.58 -2.88
CA ARG A 71 17.80 19.17 -2.28
C ARG A 71 18.02 19.56 -0.82
N ALA A 72 18.74 18.75 -0.06
CA ALA A 72 19.15 19.08 1.31
C ALA A 72 20.15 20.24 1.37
N ALA A 73 21.10 20.33 0.43
CA ALA A 73 22.09 21.41 0.33
C ALA A 73 21.51 22.73 -0.22
N ARG A 74 20.34 22.68 -0.87
CA ARG A 74 19.56 23.89 -1.23
C ARG A 74 18.72 24.43 -0.06
N VAL A 75 18.46 23.60 0.95
CA VAL A 75 17.68 23.95 2.16
C VAL A 75 18.59 24.21 3.37
N ALA A 76 19.76 23.57 3.42
CA ALA A 76 20.77 23.74 4.43
C ALA A 76 22.07 24.20 3.77
N GLY A 77 22.45 25.45 4.00
CA GLY A 77 23.76 25.94 3.64
C GLY A 77 24.85 25.16 4.40
N ASP A 78 25.86 24.77 3.62
CA ASP A 78 27.14 24.17 3.99
C ASP A 78 27.19 22.66 4.32
N GLY A 79 28.21 22.02 3.75
CA GLY A 79 28.37 20.58 3.66
C GLY A 79 29.47 20.01 4.55
N ARG A 80 29.34 18.72 4.85
CA ARG A 80 30.46 17.77 5.04
C ARG A 80 29.90 16.34 5.14
N SER A 81 30.56 15.42 4.44
CA SER A 81 30.14 14.02 4.26
C SER A 81 31.05 13.08 5.07
N LYS A 82 30.48 12.09 5.77
CA LYS A 82 31.22 10.91 6.26
C LYS A 82 30.38 9.64 6.06
N SER A 83 31.02 8.59 5.57
CA SER A 83 30.46 7.26 5.26
C SER A 83 30.31 6.41 6.53
N VAL A 84 29.18 5.71 6.66
CA VAL A 84 28.85 4.80 7.78
C VAL A 84 28.65 3.39 7.22
N VAL A 85 29.26 2.40 7.88
CA VAL A 85 29.10 0.96 7.60
C VAL A 85 28.02 0.40 8.53
N VAL A 86 27.03 -0.32 7.99
CA VAL A 86 25.91 -0.91 8.75
C VAL A 86 26.03 -2.43 8.79
N GLY A 87 26.13 -2.99 10.00
CA GLY A 87 26.11 -4.43 10.28
C GLY A 87 24.68 -4.98 10.35
N ARG A 88 24.57 -6.31 10.20
CA ARG A 88 23.34 -7.09 10.01
C ARG A 88 22.51 -7.16 11.29
N LEU A 89 21.21 -6.82 11.23
CA LEU A 89 20.27 -6.91 12.36
C LEU A 89 19.33 -8.13 12.20
N SER A 90 19.03 -8.83 13.31
CA SER A 90 17.90 -9.76 13.44
C SER A 90 17.01 -9.28 14.59
N CYS A 91 15.71 -9.16 14.37
CA CYS A 91 14.75 -8.71 15.40
C CYS A 91 13.81 -9.83 15.81
N ASP A 92 13.76 -10.12 17.11
CA ASP A 92 12.68 -10.86 17.77
C ASP A 92 11.63 -9.86 18.30
N VAL A 93 10.35 -10.20 18.14
CA VAL A 93 9.21 -9.34 18.51
C VAL A 93 8.93 -9.44 20.01
N VAL A 94 9.14 -8.35 20.76
CA VAL A 94 8.70 -8.22 22.16
C VAL A 94 7.43 -7.38 22.21
N SER A 95 6.35 -7.96 22.72
CA SER A 95 5.05 -7.29 22.92
C SER A 95 5.05 -6.58 24.28
N VAL A 96 4.71 -5.29 24.34
CA VAL A 96 4.64 -4.51 25.59
C VAL A 96 3.41 -3.59 25.61
N THR A 97 2.63 -3.65 26.68
CA THR A 97 1.35 -2.94 26.88
C THR A 97 1.46 -1.62 27.68
N SER A 98 0.74 -0.62 27.14
CA SER A 98 0.04 0.57 27.69
C SER A 98 0.74 1.73 28.45
N ALA A 99 0.61 2.94 27.85
CA ALA A 99 0.45 4.28 28.46
C ALA A 99 -0.45 5.16 27.53
N PRO A 100 -1.12 6.24 28.01
CA PRO A 100 -2.43 6.68 27.50
C PRO A 100 -2.50 7.64 26.30
N ASP A 101 -1.38 8.02 25.65
CA ASP A 101 -1.38 8.98 24.52
C ASP A 101 -1.01 8.34 23.18
N THR A 102 -1.38 7.08 22.98
CA THR A 102 -0.93 6.27 21.84
C THR A 102 -2.08 5.96 20.89
N VAL A 103 -1.78 5.93 19.59
CA VAL A 103 -2.70 5.44 18.56
C VAL A 103 -3.22 4.07 19.00
N PRO A 104 -4.54 3.81 19.00
CA PRO A 104 -5.10 2.59 19.58
C PRO A 104 -4.47 1.34 18.97
N VAL A 105 -4.21 0.34 19.81
CA VAL A 105 -3.80 -1.00 19.36
C VAL A 105 -5.07 -1.75 18.94
N PRO A 106 -5.22 -2.14 17.66
CA PRO A 106 -6.45 -2.76 17.20
C PRO A 106 -6.71 -4.13 17.81
N ASP A 107 -7.90 -4.34 18.35
CA ASP A 107 -8.38 -5.65 18.78
C ASP A 107 -8.77 -6.49 17.55
N ARG A 108 -7.77 -7.14 16.95
CA ARG A 108 -7.92 -7.88 15.70
C ARG A 108 -8.67 -9.19 15.92
N ARG A 109 -9.78 -9.37 15.19
CA ARG A 109 -10.62 -10.56 15.19
C ARG A 109 -10.70 -11.13 13.79
N LEU A 110 -10.29 -12.40 13.65
CA LEU A 110 -10.42 -13.14 12.41
C LEU A 110 -11.85 -13.68 12.28
N VAL A 111 -12.32 -13.82 11.05
CA VAL A 111 -13.66 -14.29 10.75
C VAL A 111 -13.61 -15.68 10.12
N ASP A 112 -14.51 -16.56 10.57
CA ASP A 112 -14.61 -17.91 10.03
C ASP A 112 -15.21 -17.90 8.62
N LEU A 113 -14.72 -18.79 7.75
CA LEU A 113 -15.16 -18.89 6.36
C LEU A 113 -16.67 -19.14 6.24
N SER A 114 -17.29 -19.84 7.20
CA SER A 114 -18.74 -20.06 7.24
C SER A 114 -19.52 -18.75 7.43
N VAL A 115 -19.02 -17.82 8.26
CA VAL A 115 -19.61 -16.49 8.44
C VAL A 115 -19.55 -15.71 7.14
N VAL A 116 -18.38 -15.72 6.47
CA VAL A 116 -18.19 -15.04 5.18
C VAL A 116 -19.16 -15.56 4.12
N ARG A 117 -19.38 -16.88 4.06
CA ARG A 117 -20.35 -17.50 3.14
C ARG A 117 -21.80 -17.10 3.44
N ARG A 118 -22.19 -17.00 4.72
CA ARG A 118 -23.53 -16.54 5.10
C ARG A 118 -23.73 -15.07 4.77
N LEU A 119 -22.74 -14.22 5.05
CA LEU A 119 -22.76 -12.80 4.72
C LEU A 119 -23.01 -12.56 3.23
N ILE A 120 -22.22 -13.19 2.36
CA ILE A 120 -22.38 -13.01 0.90
C ILE A 120 -23.73 -13.55 0.41
N ALA A 121 -24.17 -14.71 0.90
CA ALA A 121 -25.42 -15.32 0.46
C ALA A 121 -26.65 -14.50 0.88
N ARG A 122 -26.61 -13.88 2.07
CA ARG A 122 -27.72 -13.10 2.63
C ARG A 122 -27.80 -11.70 2.04
N GLN A 123 -26.67 -11.02 1.89
CA GLN A 123 -26.65 -9.62 1.45
C GLN A 123 -26.53 -9.45 -0.06
N PHE A 124 -25.93 -10.44 -0.75
CA PHE A 124 -25.77 -10.43 -2.21
C PHE A 124 -26.15 -11.79 -2.82
N PRO A 125 -27.45 -12.15 -2.81
CA PRO A 125 -27.92 -13.47 -3.24
C PRO A 125 -27.50 -13.85 -4.67
N GLN A 126 -27.28 -12.86 -5.56
CA GLN A 126 -26.77 -13.06 -6.91
C GLN A 126 -25.38 -13.73 -6.94
N TRP A 127 -24.61 -13.65 -5.86
CA TRP A 127 -23.28 -14.24 -5.73
C TRP A 127 -23.24 -15.44 -4.76
N ALA A 128 -24.38 -15.83 -4.19
CA ALA A 128 -24.46 -16.91 -3.20
C ALA A 128 -23.92 -18.27 -3.71
N HIS A 129 -24.00 -18.49 -5.02
CA HIS A 129 -23.54 -19.72 -5.68
C HIS A 129 -22.02 -19.74 -5.95
N LEU A 130 -21.31 -18.61 -5.76
CA LEU A 130 -19.88 -18.52 -6.04
C LEU A 130 -19.04 -19.15 -4.92
N SER A 131 -17.93 -19.76 -5.29
CA SER A 131 -17.00 -20.32 -4.31
C SER A 131 -16.35 -19.21 -3.48
N VAL A 132 -16.27 -19.40 -2.16
CA VAL A 132 -15.51 -18.53 -1.25
C VAL A 132 -14.31 -19.31 -0.71
N ARG A 133 -13.10 -18.76 -0.89
CA ARG A 133 -11.83 -19.35 -0.45
C ARG A 133 -10.97 -18.30 0.25
N ALA A 134 -10.35 -18.64 1.38
CA ALA A 134 -9.34 -17.76 1.99
C ALA A 134 -8.13 -17.64 1.05
N VAL A 135 -7.54 -16.44 0.97
CA VAL A 135 -6.25 -16.27 0.28
C VAL A 135 -5.10 -16.75 1.17
N ALA A 136 -4.02 -17.24 0.58
CA ALA A 136 -2.88 -17.80 1.32
C ALA A 136 -2.20 -16.76 2.24
N THR A 137 -2.12 -15.51 1.78
CA THR A 137 -1.54 -14.40 2.53
C THR A 137 -2.58 -13.32 2.68
N SER A 138 -3.17 -13.23 3.87
CA SER A 138 -4.12 -12.16 4.19
C SER A 138 -3.40 -10.93 4.73
N GLY A 139 -3.94 -9.76 4.44
CA GLY A 139 -3.46 -8.49 4.99
C GLY A 139 -3.63 -8.38 6.51
N TRP A 140 -2.94 -7.42 7.10
CA TRP A 140 -3.04 -7.11 8.53
C TRP A 140 -4.43 -6.52 8.87
N ASP A 141 -4.82 -5.48 8.14
CA ASP A 141 -6.04 -4.70 8.37
C ASP A 141 -7.30 -5.50 8.02
N ASN A 142 -7.24 -6.28 6.94
CA ASN A 142 -8.38 -7.00 6.38
C ASN A 142 -8.08 -8.50 6.21
N GLN A 143 -9.06 -9.32 6.57
CA GLN A 143 -9.10 -10.71 6.13
C GLN A 143 -9.65 -10.78 4.70
N THR A 144 -8.87 -11.33 3.78
CA THR A 144 -9.21 -11.37 2.35
C THR A 144 -9.64 -12.76 1.90
N PHE A 145 -10.71 -12.83 1.13
CA PHE A 145 -11.24 -14.07 0.57
C PHE A 145 -11.46 -13.89 -0.93
N ARG A 146 -11.11 -14.91 -1.72
CA ARG A 146 -11.47 -15.00 -3.12
C ARG A 146 -12.96 -15.36 -3.24
N LEU A 147 -13.71 -14.61 -4.04
CA LEU A 147 -15.12 -14.83 -4.35
C LEU A 147 -15.27 -15.12 -5.85
N GLY A 148 -15.56 -16.37 -6.18
CA GLY A 148 -15.46 -16.86 -7.56
C GLY A 148 -14.06 -16.60 -8.15
N ASP A 149 -14.01 -16.39 -9.47
CA ASP A 149 -12.73 -16.19 -10.16
C ASP A 149 -12.39 -14.72 -10.40
N ARG A 150 -13.27 -13.77 -10.09
CA ARG A 150 -13.11 -12.38 -10.51
C ARG A 150 -13.24 -11.35 -9.39
N MET A 151 -13.50 -11.78 -8.15
CA MET A 151 -13.76 -10.86 -7.05
C MET A 151 -13.02 -11.26 -5.77
N SER A 152 -12.85 -10.32 -4.87
CA SER A 152 -12.42 -10.56 -3.50
C SER A 152 -13.41 -9.96 -2.52
N MET A 153 -13.52 -10.57 -1.35
CA MET A 153 -14.14 -9.99 -0.16
C MET A 153 -13.02 -9.56 0.79
N ARG A 154 -13.07 -8.31 1.26
CA ARG A 154 -12.16 -7.76 2.29
C ARG A 154 -13.00 -7.44 3.53
N LEU A 155 -12.74 -8.19 4.61
CA LEU A 155 -13.42 -8.05 5.89
C LEU A 155 -12.46 -7.43 6.91
N PRO A 156 -12.76 -6.23 7.45
CA PRO A 156 -11.91 -5.59 8.45
C PRO A 156 -11.70 -6.48 9.67
N THR A 157 -10.47 -6.53 10.17
CA THR A 157 -10.13 -7.31 11.37
C THR A 157 -10.39 -6.54 12.66
N ALA A 158 -10.59 -5.22 12.61
CA ALA A 158 -10.87 -4.38 13.77
C ALA A 158 -11.68 -3.13 13.37
N GLY A 159 -12.26 -2.45 14.35
CA GLY A 159 -13.14 -1.30 14.13
C GLY A 159 -12.43 -0.11 13.47
N GLU A 160 -11.15 0.10 13.80
CA GLU A 160 -10.31 1.14 13.21
C GLU A 160 -10.07 0.90 11.73
N TYR A 161 -9.90 -0.36 11.32
CA TYR A 161 -9.74 -0.75 9.92
C TYR A 161 -11.06 -0.65 9.13
N ALA A 162 -12.21 -0.83 9.80
CA ALA A 162 -13.51 -0.69 9.17
C ALA A 162 -13.78 0.75 8.66
N LEU A 163 -13.09 1.75 9.23
CA LEU A 163 -13.17 3.14 8.76
C LEU A 163 -12.67 3.31 7.31
N ALA A 164 -11.84 2.39 6.81
CA ALA A 164 -11.37 2.44 5.42
C ALA A 164 -12.47 2.11 4.40
N VAL A 165 -13.50 1.34 4.79
CA VAL A 165 -14.55 0.83 3.86
C VAL A 165 -15.30 1.97 3.19
N ASP A 166 -15.92 2.87 3.96
CA ASP A 166 -16.70 3.98 3.40
C ASP A 166 -15.83 4.96 2.61
N LYS A 167 -14.58 5.15 3.05
CA LYS A 167 -13.58 5.98 2.37
C LYS A 167 -13.23 5.39 1.00
N GLU A 168 -12.92 4.10 0.93
CA GLU A 168 -12.55 3.42 -0.31
C GLU A 168 -13.68 3.41 -1.33
N HIS A 169 -14.92 3.11 -0.89
CA HIS A 169 -16.11 3.15 -1.75
C HIS A 169 -16.38 4.55 -2.34
N ARG A 170 -16.03 5.61 -1.61
CA ARG A 170 -16.19 6.99 -2.09
C ARG A 170 -15.08 7.39 -3.07
N TRP A 171 -13.83 7.11 -2.74
CA TRP A 171 -12.69 7.74 -3.39
C TRP A 171 -12.05 6.88 -4.49
N LEU A 172 -12.07 5.55 -4.39
CA LEU A 172 -11.48 4.70 -5.42
C LEU A 172 -12.14 4.87 -6.79
N PRO A 173 -13.50 4.92 -6.92
CA PRO A 173 -14.14 5.16 -8.22
C PRO A 173 -13.79 6.52 -8.83
N MET A 174 -13.59 7.54 -7.99
CA MET A 174 -13.14 8.87 -8.43
C MET A 174 -11.69 8.82 -8.92
N LEU A 175 -10.82 8.10 -8.22
CA LEU A 175 -9.39 8.08 -8.50
C LEU A 175 -9.02 7.15 -9.67
N ALA A 176 -9.77 6.07 -9.88
CA ALA A 176 -9.51 5.06 -10.91
C ALA A 176 -9.32 5.62 -12.33
N PRO A 177 -10.23 6.47 -12.88
CA PRO A 177 -10.06 6.99 -14.24
C PRO A 177 -8.96 8.06 -14.38
N ARG A 178 -8.32 8.47 -13.28
CA ARG A 178 -7.34 9.56 -13.24
C ARG A 178 -5.91 9.09 -13.01
N VAL A 179 -5.69 7.77 -12.91
CA VAL A 179 -4.37 7.17 -12.71
C VAL A 179 -4.07 6.20 -13.86
N PRO A 180 -2.79 6.05 -14.26
CA PRO A 180 -2.41 5.29 -15.45
C PRO A 180 -2.40 3.78 -15.24
N LEU A 181 -2.45 3.30 -14.00
CA LEU A 181 -2.47 1.87 -13.67
C LEU A 181 -3.76 1.50 -12.95
N PRO A 182 -4.28 0.28 -13.14
CA PRO A 182 -5.47 -0.19 -12.44
C PRO A 182 -5.26 -0.18 -10.93
N ILE A 183 -6.34 0.14 -10.23
CA ILE A 183 -6.44 0.15 -8.77
C ILE A 183 -7.68 -0.60 -8.33
N SER A 184 -7.78 -0.93 -7.04
CA SER A 184 -8.93 -1.65 -6.48
C SER A 184 -10.25 -0.96 -6.86
N VAL A 185 -11.19 -1.76 -7.38
CA VAL A 185 -12.53 -1.31 -7.78
C VAL A 185 -13.55 -1.90 -6.81
N PRO A 186 -14.13 -1.10 -5.89
CA PRO A 186 -15.21 -1.56 -5.03
C PRO A 186 -16.47 -1.86 -5.85
N LEU A 187 -17.00 -3.07 -5.73
CA LEU A 187 -18.21 -3.54 -6.42
C LEU A 187 -19.44 -3.46 -5.53
N ALA A 188 -19.30 -3.83 -4.26
CA ALA A 188 -20.39 -3.84 -3.30
C ALA A 188 -19.90 -3.61 -1.88
N LYS A 189 -20.74 -2.98 -1.06
CA LYS A 189 -20.49 -2.70 0.35
C LYS A 189 -21.48 -3.50 1.19
N GLY A 190 -20.98 -4.39 2.02
CA GLY A 190 -21.77 -5.15 2.97
C GLY A 190 -21.93 -4.42 4.30
N GLU A 191 -23.03 -4.72 4.98
CA GLU A 191 -23.36 -4.22 6.31
C GLU A 191 -23.03 -5.27 7.39
N PRO A 192 -22.92 -4.88 8.68
CA PRO A 192 -22.79 -5.81 9.80
C PRO A 192 -23.97 -6.79 9.86
N ASP A 193 -23.68 -8.09 10.00
CA ASP A 193 -24.67 -9.17 10.15
C ASP A 193 -23.96 -10.48 10.56
N GLU A 194 -24.70 -11.56 10.85
CA GLU A 194 -24.17 -12.92 11.05
C GLU A 194 -23.09 -13.02 12.15
N GLY A 195 -23.10 -12.08 13.11
CA GLY A 195 -22.10 -11.95 14.17
C GLY A 195 -20.82 -11.19 13.76
N PHE A 196 -20.72 -10.71 12.52
CA PHE A 196 -19.66 -9.82 12.06
C PHE A 196 -20.07 -8.34 12.25
N ALA A 197 -19.28 -7.59 13.01
CA ALA A 197 -19.67 -6.29 13.54
C ALA A 197 -19.40 -5.10 12.60
N PHE A 198 -18.71 -5.31 11.48
CA PHE A 198 -18.18 -4.22 10.65
C PHE A 198 -18.79 -4.22 9.26
N ARG A 199 -18.83 -3.04 8.63
CA ARG A 199 -18.98 -2.96 7.18
C ARG A 199 -17.79 -3.65 6.51
N TRP A 200 -18.02 -4.20 5.33
CA TRP A 200 -17.02 -4.93 4.55
C TRP A 200 -17.27 -4.70 3.06
N SER A 201 -16.35 -5.14 2.21
CA SER A 201 -16.40 -4.80 0.79
C SER A 201 -16.13 -6.00 -0.10
N VAL A 202 -16.81 -6.01 -1.25
CA VAL A 202 -16.46 -6.83 -2.42
C VAL A 202 -15.73 -5.94 -3.41
N TYR A 203 -14.57 -6.39 -3.89
CA TYR A 203 -13.76 -5.74 -4.92
C TYR A 203 -13.62 -6.62 -6.15
N GLU A 204 -13.36 -6.02 -7.30
CA GLU A 204 -12.76 -6.74 -8.42
C GLU A 204 -11.42 -7.37 -7.99
N TRP A 205 -11.16 -8.58 -8.47
CA TRP A 205 -9.87 -9.21 -8.29
C TRP A 205 -8.85 -8.62 -9.26
N ILE A 206 -7.68 -8.27 -8.73
CA ILE A 206 -6.56 -7.77 -9.52
C ILE A 206 -5.58 -8.93 -9.71
N ASP A 207 -5.53 -9.46 -10.93
CA ASP A 207 -4.62 -10.54 -11.29
C ASP A 207 -3.17 -10.09 -11.27
N GLY A 208 -2.28 -11.04 -10.96
CA GLY A 208 -0.85 -10.84 -10.88
C GLY A 208 -0.24 -11.49 -9.65
N VAL A 209 1.06 -11.27 -9.48
CA VAL A 209 1.80 -11.63 -8.28
C VAL A 209 2.29 -10.36 -7.60
N PRO A 210 2.51 -10.37 -6.27
CA PRO A 210 3.20 -9.27 -5.61
C PRO A 210 4.51 -8.95 -6.32
N ALA A 211 4.82 -7.66 -6.41
CA ALA A 211 6.08 -7.17 -6.94
C ALA A 211 7.25 -7.82 -6.19
N GLY A 212 8.44 -7.84 -6.76
CA GLY A 212 9.57 -8.55 -6.17
C GLY A 212 10.69 -8.65 -7.17
N ILE A 213 11.92 -8.80 -6.68
CA ILE A 213 13.09 -8.88 -7.56
C ILE A 213 12.95 -10.03 -8.56
N GLU A 214 12.41 -11.17 -8.13
CA GLU A 214 12.21 -12.34 -8.98
C GLU A 214 10.94 -12.28 -9.86
N THR A 215 10.03 -11.34 -9.60
CA THR A 215 8.76 -11.22 -10.33
C THR A 215 8.73 -10.03 -11.28
N ILE A 216 9.68 -9.11 -11.16
CA ILE A 216 9.83 -7.95 -12.03
C ILE A 216 10.88 -8.27 -13.11
N GLY A 217 10.42 -8.48 -14.35
CA GLY A 217 11.31 -8.75 -15.49
C GLY A 217 12.10 -7.53 -15.99
N ASP A 218 11.52 -6.33 -15.86
CA ASP A 218 12.17 -5.05 -16.19
C ASP A 218 12.03 -4.06 -15.02
N MET A 219 13.12 -3.90 -14.28
CA MET A 219 13.16 -3.02 -13.11
C MET A 219 13.08 -1.52 -13.48
N THR A 220 13.59 -1.13 -14.65
CA THR A 220 13.51 0.28 -15.08
C THR A 220 12.10 0.62 -15.52
N GLY A 221 11.48 -0.21 -16.36
CA GLY A 221 10.08 -0.03 -16.76
C GLY A 221 9.10 -0.09 -15.58
N PHE A 222 9.35 -0.95 -14.59
CA PHE A 222 8.61 -0.97 -13.33
C PHE A 222 8.71 0.37 -12.58
N ALA A 223 9.93 0.88 -12.41
CA ALA A 223 10.17 2.13 -11.71
C ALA A 223 9.53 3.33 -12.42
N ASP A 224 9.60 3.37 -13.74
CA ASP A 224 8.97 4.42 -14.56
C ASP A 224 7.44 4.37 -14.46
N SER A 225 6.85 3.17 -14.53
CA SER A 225 5.40 2.96 -14.37
C SER A 225 4.91 3.39 -12.99
N LEU A 226 5.63 3.01 -11.93
CA LEU A 226 5.32 3.40 -10.56
C LEU A 226 5.46 4.92 -10.36
N ALA A 227 6.52 5.53 -10.91
CA ALA A 227 6.72 6.97 -10.84
C ALA A 227 5.59 7.73 -11.54
N ALA A 228 5.21 7.31 -12.75
CA ALA A 228 4.11 7.88 -13.51
C ALA A 228 2.79 7.80 -12.73
N PHE A 229 2.49 6.65 -12.11
CA PHE A 229 1.33 6.49 -11.26
C PHE A 229 1.32 7.46 -10.06
N LEU A 230 2.43 7.54 -9.31
CA LEU A 230 2.52 8.40 -8.13
C LEU A 230 2.49 9.88 -8.49
N VAL A 231 3.01 10.26 -9.65
CA VAL A 231 2.86 11.60 -10.21
C VAL A 231 1.39 11.86 -10.55
N ALA A 232 0.73 11.00 -11.31
CA ALA A 232 -0.67 11.18 -11.69
C ALA A 232 -1.59 11.28 -10.47
N LEU A 233 -1.39 10.40 -9.48
CA LEU A 233 -2.15 10.42 -8.23
C LEU A 233 -2.04 11.79 -7.53
N ARG A 234 -0.83 12.34 -7.40
CA ARG A 234 -0.59 13.64 -6.77
C ARG A 234 -1.24 14.82 -7.51
N HIS A 235 -1.51 14.68 -8.80
CA HIS A 235 -2.13 15.72 -9.63
C HIS A 235 -3.67 15.69 -9.59
N VAL A 236 -4.28 14.65 -9.01
CA VAL A 236 -5.73 14.63 -8.82
C VAL A 236 -6.14 15.70 -7.82
N ASP A 237 -7.23 16.42 -8.12
CA ASP A 237 -7.81 17.42 -7.22
C ASP A 237 -8.15 16.79 -5.84
N PRO A 238 -7.55 17.29 -4.75
CA PRO A 238 -7.79 16.79 -3.40
C PRO A 238 -8.99 17.46 -2.70
N THR A 239 -9.80 18.25 -3.42
CA THR A 239 -10.98 18.91 -2.87
C THR A 239 -11.97 17.90 -2.28
N GLY A 240 -12.42 18.15 -1.05
CA GLY A 240 -13.36 17.30 -0.33
C GLY A 240 -12.80 15.98 0.21
N ALA A 241 -11.55 15.64 -0.11
CA ALA A 241 -10.88 14.45 0.41
C ALA A 241 -10.57 14.59 1.92
N PRO A 242 -10.67 13.49 2.69
CA PRO A 242 -10.52 13.50 4.13
C PRO A 242 -9.11 13.95 4.53
N ASP A 243 -9.03 14.65 5.66
CA ASP A 243 -7.76 14.94 6.32
C ASP A 243 -7.22 13.67 7.01
N PRO A 244 -5.92 13.61 7.34
CA PRO A 244 -5.34 12.49 8.09
C PRO A 244 -6.08 12.20 9.41
N GLY A 245 -6.29 10.93 9.71
CA GLY A 245 -7.00 10.50 10.91
C GLY A 245 -6.87 9.00 11.16
N LEU A 246 -7.64 8.47 12.10
CA LEU A 246 -7.53 7.05 12.47
C LEU A 246 -7.76 6.10 11.28
N HIS A 247 -8.65 6.47 10.35
CA HIS A 247 -8.97 5.73 9.12
C HIS A 247 -7.78 5.55 8.15
N ASN A 248 -6.66 6.23 8.39
CA ASN A 248 -5.40 6.05 7.68
C ASN A 248 -4.20 6.08 8.62
N TRP A 249 -4.42 5.82 9.91
CA TRP A 249 -3.37 5.85 10.93
C TRP A 249 -2.65 7.18 11.02
N PHE A 250 -3.28 8.30 10.65
CA PHE A 250 -2.71 9.64 10.56
C PHE A 250 -1.60 9.79 9.53
N ARG A 251 -1.45 8.82 8.59
CA ARG A 251 -0.51 8.96 7.47
C ARG A 251 -0.87 10.22 6.68
N GLY A 252 0.14 11.00 6.32
CA GLY A 252 -0.08 12.28 5.67
C GLY A 252 -0.17 13.46 6.66
N GLY A 253 -0.29 13.19 7.96
CA GLY A 253 -0.41 14.19 9.01
C GLY A 253 0.92 14.68 9.57
N PRO A 254 0.88 15.58 10.57
CA PRO A 254 2.07 16.00 11.31
C PRO A 254 2.73 14.81 12.01
N LEU A 255 4.06 14.71 11.89
CA LEU A 255 4.84 13.61 12.46
C LEU A 255 4.74 13.53 14.00
N GLN A 256 4.39 14.64 14.63
CA GLN A 256 4.18 14.78 16.07
C GLN A 256 3.19 13.75 16.63
N VAL A 257 2.25 13.26 15.82
CA VAL A 257 1.31 12.19 16.21
C VAL A 257 2.04 10.93 16.70
N TYR A 258 3.25 10.66 16.21
CA TYR A 258 4.01 9.47 16.59
C TYR A 258 5.18 9.77 17.55
N ASP A 259 5.29 10.98 18.11
CA ASP A 259 6.47 11.38 18.91
C ASP A 259 6.66 10.52 20.16
N SER A 260 5.61 10.36 20.96
CA SER A 260 5.64 9.54 22.18
C SER A 260 6.04 8.09 21.87
N GLN A 261 5.40 7.48 20.88
CA GLN A 261 5.67 6.10 20.46
C GLN A 261 7.10 5.93 19.94
N THR A 262 7.59 6.88 19.14
CA THR A 262 8.93 6.82 18.56
C THR A 262 10.00 6.93 19.64
N ARG A 263 9.86 7.88 20.56
CA ARG A 263 10.79 8.02 21.68
C ARG A 263 10.83 6.78 22.55
N ARG A 264 9.67 6.19 22.82
CA ARG A 264 9.60 4.92 23.56
C ARG A 264 10.28 3.77 22.81
N ALA A 265 10.10 3.67 21.49
CA ALA A 265 10.77 2.66 20.69
C ALA A 265 12.31 2.83 20.72
N ILE A 266 12.81 4.07 20.63
CA ILE A 266 14.24 4.38 20.76
C ILE A 266 14.78 3.92 22.12
N GLU A 267 14.02 4.11 23.20
CA GLU A 267 14.43 3.64 24.53
C GLU A 267 14.43 2.11 24.65
N VAL A 268 13.42 1.43 24.11
CA VAL A 268 13.31 -0.03 24.14
C VAL A 268 14.42 -0.70 23.33
N LEU A 269 14.83 -0.08 22.21
CA LEU A 269 15.84 -0.58 21.29
C LEU A 269 17.27 -0.12 21.64
N ASP A 270 17.47 0.43 22.83
CA ASP A 270 18.79 0.89 23.27
C ASP A 270 19.82 -0.24 23.22
N GLY A 271 21.03 0.07 22.76
CA GLY A 271 22.08 -0.92 22.49
C GLY A 271 21.88 -1.77 21.22
N GLN A 272 20.70 -1.74 20.59
CA GLN A 272 20.45 -2.35 19.27
C GLN A 272 20.48 -1.32 18.13
N VAL A 273 20.19 -0.06 18.44
CA VAL A 273 20.27 1.06 17.51
C VAL A 273 21.26 2.13 18.00
N LEU A 274 21.76 2.94 17.06
CA LEU A 274 22.53 4.13 17.39
C LEU A 274 21.60 5.20 17.97
N ARG A 275 21.21 5.06 19.25
CA ARG A 275 20.22 5.89 19.96
C ARG A 275 20.35 7.38 19.64
N ASN A 276 21.55 7.95 19.77
CA ASN A 276 21.79 9.37 19.54
C ASN A 276 21.49 9.77 18.09
N THR A 277 22.02 9.01 17.12
CA THR A 277 21.80 9.24 15.69
C THR A 277 20.32 9.13 15.33
N VAL A 278 19.62 8.09 15.81
CA VAL A 278 18.18 7.92 15.55
C VAL A 278 17.37 9.06 16.17
N THR A 279 17.73 9.49 17.38
CA THR A 279 17.09 10.63 18.05
C THR A 279 17.31 11.93 17.28
N GLU A 280 18.53 12.19 16.80
CA GLU A 280 18.84 13.39 16.00
C GLU A 280 18.06 13.43 14.68
N VAL A 281 17.96 12.29 13.98
CA VAL A 281 17.16 12.15 12.77
C VAL A 281 15.68 12.42 13.08
N TRP A 282 15.16 11.82 14.14
CA TRP A 282 13.77 12.01 14.56
C TRP A 282 13.45 13.48 14.87
N GLN A 283 14.31 14.14 15.65
CA GLN A 283 14.16 15.56 15.97
C GLN A 283 14.23 16.46 14.74
N SER A 284 15.09 16.11 13.77
CA SER A 284 15.18 16.84 12.51
C SER A 284 13.92 16.66 11.67
N ALA A 285 13.33 15.46 11.65
CA ALA A 285 12.08 15.20 10.96
C ALA A 285 10.89 15.95 11.59
N LEU A 286 10.82 16.05 12.93
CA LEU A 286 9.78 16.82 13.62
C LEU A 286 9.82 18.32 13.30
N ARG A 287 11.02 18.88 13.06
CA ARG A 287 11.21 20.28 12.68
C ARG A 287 10.94 20.55 11.20
N ALA A 288 10.92 19.51 10.36
CA ALA A 288 10.66 19.67 8.94
C ALA A 288 9.20 20.07 8.71
N ALA A 289 9.00 21.29 8.20
CA ALA A 289 7.68 21.74 7.77
C ALA A 289 7.44 21.30 6.32
N TRP A 290 6.20 20.92 6.03
CA TRP A 290 5.71 20.91 4.66
C TRP A 290 4.82 22.14 4.49
N ASP A 291 5.04 22.91 3.44
CA ASP A 291 4.34 24.16 3.15
C ASP A 291 3.51 24.10 1.85
N SER A 292 3.69 23.06 1.05
CA SER A 292 3.02 22.91 -0.24
C SER A 292 1.55 22.49 -0.11
N ARG A 293 0.79 22.64 -1.20
CA ARG A 293 -0.63 22.26 -1.25
C ARG A 293 -0.84 20.77 -0.90
N PRO A 294 -1.98 20.40 -0.28
CA PRO A 294 -2.33 18.99 -0.09
C PRO A 294 -2.38 18.25 -1.42
N VAL A 295 -2.05 16.96 -1.40
CA VAL A 295 -2.10 16.07 -2.55
C VAL A 295 -2.59 14.69 -2.12
N TRP A 296 -3.10 13.91 -3.06
CA TRP A 296 -3.29 12.48 -2.87
C TRP A 296 -1.92 11.77 -2.89
N PHE A 297 -1.80 10.70 -2.11
CA PHE A 297 -0.67 9.80 -2.06
C PHE A 297 -1.16 8.38 -1.75
N HIS A 298 -0.44 7.35 -2.15
CA HIS A 298 -0.87 5.97 -1.83
C HIS A 298 -0.63 5.66 -0.35
N GLY A 299 0.39 6.26 0.28
CA GLY A 299 0.72 6.10 1.70
C GLY A 299 1.04 4.70 2.20
N ASP A 300 1.10 3.68 1.34
CA ASP A 300 1.62 2.35 1.66
C ASP A 300 2.18 1.68 0.39
N VAL A 301 3.09 2.37 -0.30
CA VAL A 301 3.76 1.84 -1.50
C VAL A 301 4.77 0.79 -1.06
N ALA A 302 4.29 -0.45 -0.93
CA ALA A 302 5.07 -1.59 -0.46
C ALA A 302 4.89 -2.78 -1.41
N GLN A 303 5.84 -3.72 -1.37
CA GLN A 303 5.89 -4.88 -2.27
C GLN A 303 4.56 -5.66 -2.33
N GLY A 304 3.89 -5.87 -1.20
CA GLY A 304 2.61 -6.59 -1.12
C GLY A 304 1.41 -5.84 -1.71
N ASN A 305 1.55 -4.53 -1.96
CA ASN A 305 0.53 -3.65 -2.50
C ASN A 305 0.77 -3.29 -3.97
N LEU A 306 1.78 -3.89 -4.60
CA LEU A 306 2.10 -3.70 -6.00
C LEU A 306 1.98 -5.06 -6.68
N MET A 307 1.18 -5.13 -7.73
CA MET A 307 0.94 -6.36 -8.48
C MET A 307 1.62 -6.26 -9.85
N VAL A 308 2.30 -7.32 -10.23
CA VAL A 308 2.94 -7.44 -11.54
C VAL A 308 2.23 -8.55 -12.30
N ARG A 309 1.84 -8.26 -13.55
CA ARG A 309 1.45 -9.29 -14.51
C ARG A 309 2.61 -9.47 -15.49
N ASP A 310 2.87 -10.71 -15.85
CA ASP A 310 3.85 -11.13 -16.86
C ASP A 310 5.26 -10.57 -16.67
N GLY A 311 6.05 -11.29 -15.86
CA GLY A 311 7.47 -11.04 -15.62
C GLY A 311 8.39 -12.26 -15.84
N ALA A 312 7.86 -13.36 -16.35
CA ALA A 312 8.64 -14.49 -16.86
C ALA A 312 7.72 -15.38 -17.71
N ASP A 313 8.05 -15.55 -18.98
CA ASP A 313 7.71 -16.80 -19.68
C ASP A 313 8.26 -17.95 -18.83
N ARG A 314 7.40 -18.60 -18.04
CA ARG A 314 7.74 -19.88 -17.43
C ARG A 314 7.68 -20.93 -18.53
N LYS A 315 8.79 -21.10 -19.24
CA LYS A 315 9.14 -22.38 -19.86
C LYS A 315 9.61 -23.35 -18.79
#